data_AF-A0A8T3LPJ2-F1
#
_entry.id   AF-A0A8T3LPJ2-F1
#
_cell.length_a   1.000
_cell.length_b   1.000
_cell.length_c   1.000
_cell.angle_alpha   90.00
_cell.angle_beta   90.00
_cell.angle_gamma   90.00
#
_symmetry.space_group_name_H-M   'P 1'
#
loop_
_entity.id
_entity.type
_entity.pdbx_description
1 polymer ?
#
loop_
_entity_poly.entity_id
_entity_poly.type
_entity_poly.pdbx_seq_one_letter_code
_entity_poly.pdbx_strand_id
1 'polypeptide(L)' 'MYWIINDNIEFWPEHRKLISVHNADLNVVLTTPASRCLSLLLEAFPDVVAQQ' A
#
# COMPACT_ATOMS: atom_id res chain seq x y z
N MET A 1 -5.83 -9.58 3.11
CA MET A 1 -6.63 -8.32 3.03
C MET A 1 -5.84 -7.33 2.20
N TYR A 2 -6.50 -6.47 1.42
CA TYR A 2 -5.85 -5.44 0.61
C TYR A 2 -6.52 -4.10 0.88
N TRP A 3 -5.83 -3.00 0.58
CA TRP A 3 -6.36 -1.64 0.71
C TRP A 3 -6.64 -1.06 -0.68
N ILE A 4 -7.67 -0.22 -0.77
CA ILE A 4 -7.91 0.66 -1.91
C ILE A 4 -7.48 2.07 -1.51
N ILE A 5 -6.50 2.61 -2.21
CA ILE A 5 -5.96 3.96 -1.99
C ILE A 5 -6.51 4.88 -3.07
N ASN A 6 -7.25 5.91 -2.64
CA ASN A 6 -7.86 6.93 -3.50
C ASN A 6 -8.67 6.34 -4.67
N ASP A 7 -9.31 5.18 -4.50
CA ASP A 7 -10.08 4.46 -5.54
C ASP A 7 -9.33 4.13 -6.83
N ASN A 8 -7.99 4.22 -6.80
CA ASN A 8 -7.15 4.11 -8.00
C ASN A 8 -6.09 3.03 -7.89
N ILE A 9 -5.69 2.68 -6.67
CA ILE A 9 -4.58 1.77 -6.40
C ILE A 9 -5.00 0.70 -5.40
N GLU A 10 -4.80 -0.56 -5.74
CA GLU A 10 -4.85 -1.67 -4.82
C GLU A 10 -3.48 -1.88 -4.19
N PHE A 11 -3.41 -1.95 -2.86
CA PHE A 11 -2.21 -2.33 -2.14
C PHE A 11 -2.37 -3.68 -1.46
N TRP A 12 -1.49 -4.62 -1.84
CA TRP A 12 -1.42 -5.99 -1.34
C TRP A 12 -0.10 -6.20 -0.56
N PRO A 13 -0.04 -6.02 0.76
CA PRO A 13 1.22 -6.08 1.50
C PRO A 13 1.84 -7.48 1.55
N GLU A 14 1.01 -8.52 1.59
CA GLU A 14 1.47 -9.93 1.53
C GLU A 14 2.34 -10.17 0.28
N HIS A 15 2.01 -9.48 -0.81
CA HIS A 15 2.73 -9.53 -2.08
C HIS A 15 3.66 -8.33 -2.30
N ARG A 16 3.69 -7.39 -1.35
CA ARG A 16 4.35 -6.08 -1.45
C ARG A 16 4.00 -5.36 -2.75
N LYS A 17 2.76 -5.44 -3.21
CA LYS A 17 2.39 -5.05 -4.58
C LYS A 17 1.41 -3.88 -4.59
N LEU A 18 1.65 -2.91 -5.47
CA LEU A 18 0.69 -1.90 -5.87
C LEU A 18 0.20 -2.22 -7.27
N ILE A 19 -1.11 -2.15 -7.49
CA ILE A 19 -1.76 -2.43 -8.76
C ILE A 19 -2.74 -1.29 -9.06
N SER A 20 -2.74 -0.75 -10.29
CA SER A 20 -3.81 0.16 -10.66
C SER A 20 -5.13 -0.59 -10.78
N VAL A 21 -6.18 -0.05 -10.13
CA VAL A 21 -7.55 -0.57 -10.21
C VAL A 21 -8.06 -0.55 -11.66
N HIS A 22 -7.65 0.44 -12.44
CA HIS A 22 -8.12 0.64 -13.82
C HIS A 22 -7.28 -0.12 -14.86
N ASN A 23 -6.09 -0.58 -14.49
CA ASN A 23 -5.21 -1.31 -15.40
C ASN A 23 -4.23 -2.22 -14.62
N ALA A 24 -4.53 -3.52 -14.57
CA ALA A 24 -3.74 -4.49 -13.82
C ALA A 24 -2.30 -4.66 -14.34
N ASP A 25 -2.04 -4.35 -15.62
CA ASP A 25 -0.68 -4.39 -16.17
C ASP A 25 0.21 -3.29 -15.58
N LEU A 26 -0.38 -2.20 -15.09
CA LEU A 26 0.31 -1.18 -14.31
C LEU A 26 0.41 -1.62 -12.86
N ASN A 27 1.47 -2.34 -12.57
CA ASN A 27 1.77 -2.79 -11.22
C ASN A 27 3.26 -2.69 -10.88
N VAL A 28 3.55 -2.55 -9.60
CA VAL A 28 4.92 -2.49 -9.08
C VAL A 28 5.04 -3.28 -7.79
N VAL A 29 6.18 -3.96 -7.62
CA VAL A 29 6.56 -4.62 -6.37
C VAL A 29 7.41 -3.66 -5.56
N LEU A 30 6.94 -3.32 -4.37
CA LEU A 30 7.63 -2.53 -3.37
C LEU A 30 8.75 -3.35 -2.72
N THR A 31 9.77 -2.63 -2.26
CA THR A 31 10.75 -3.20 -1.34
C THR A 31 10.08 -3.56 -0.01
N THR A 32 10.64 -4.51 0.72
CA THR A 32 10.12 -4.91 2.04
C THR A 32 9.95 -3.72 3.00
N PRO A 33 10.91 -2.78 3.13
CA PRO A 33 10.72 -1.60 3.97
C PRO A 33 9.59 -0.70 3.49
N ALA A 34 9.49 -0.41 2.19
CA ALA A 34 8.44 0.47 1.66
C ALA A 34 7.05 -0.11 1.87
N SER A 35 6.87 -1.42 1.62
CA SER A 35 5.60 -2.11 1.88
C SER A 35 5.23 -2.05 3.37
N ARG A 36 6.19 -2.30 4.26
CA ARG A 36 5.94 -2.27 5.71
C ARG A 36 5.56 -0.86 6.18
N CYS A 37 6.28 0.16 5.74
CA CYS A 37 5.95 1.55 6.08
C CYS A 37 4.56 1.92 5.59
N LEU A 38 4.20 1.55 4.36
CA LEU A 38 2.87 1.84 3.81
C LEU A 38 1.75 1.13 4.61
N SER A 39 1.94 -0.13 5.01
CA SER A 39 0.99 -0.82 5.90
C SER A 39 0.77 -0.09 7.21
N LEU A 40 1.85 0.33 7.89
CA LEU A 40 1.76 1.06 9.15
C LEU A 40 1.03 2.40 9.01
N LEU A 41 1.27 3.13 7.91
CA LEU A 41 0.57 4.38 7.61
C LEU A 41 -0.93 4.17 7.42
N LEU A 42 -1.32 3.09 6.72
CA LEU A 42 -2.72 2.80 6.44
C LEU A 42 -3.46 2.26 7.68
N GLU A 43 -2.79 1.47 8.51
CA GLU A 43 -3.33 0.95 9.77
C GLU A 43 -3.56 2.05 10.81
N ALA A 44 -2.72 3.09 10.80
CA ALA A 44 -2.81 4.21 11.72
C ALA A 44 -3.74 5.34 11.24
N PHE A 45 -4.21 5.33 9.99
CA PHE A 45 -5.04 6.41 9.46
C PHE A 45 -6.34 6.59 10.29
N PRO A 46 -6.74 7.83 10.66
CA PRO A 46 -6.21 9.12 10.20
C PRO A 46 -5.10 9.72 11.08
N ASP A 47 -4.59 8.98 12.05
CA ASP A 47 -3.59 9.46 13.00
C ASP A 47 -2.19 9.60 12.38
N VAL A 48 -1.36 10.43 13.02
CA VAL A 48 0.03 10.66 12.59
C VAL A 48 0.90 9.52 13.09
N VAL A 49 1.59 8.83 12.17
CA VAL A 49 2.61 7.83 12.53
C VAL A 49 3.91 8.56 12.91
N ALA A 50 4.30 8.47 14.18
CA ALA A 50 5.60 8.97 14.63
C ALA A 50 6.72 8.09 14.05
N GLN A 51 7.80 8.72 13.58
CA GLN A 51 9.01 8.01 13.16
C GLN A 51 9.66 7.36 14.40
N GLN A 52 9.73 6.03 14.43
CA GLN A 52 10.44 5.25 15.46
C GLN A 52 11.91 5.06 15.11
#